data_AF-A0A653A6U7-F1
#
_entry.id   AF-A0A653A6U7-F1
#
_cell.length_a   1.000
_cell.length_b   1.000
_cell.length_c   1.000
_cell.angle_alpha   90.00
_cell.angle_beta   90.00
_cell.angle_gamma   90.00
#
_symmetry.space_group_name_H-M   'P 1'
#
loop_
_entity.id
_entity.type
_entity.pdbx_description
1 polymer ?
#
loop_
_entity_poly.entity_id
_entity_poly.type
_entity_poly.pdbx_seq_one_letter_code
_entity_poly.pdbx_strand_id
1 'polypeptide(L)' 'METKEPIDSREYTVPYSQTSFATEPTKWTKFVRTCILYQIIRFFVLNLKIMRIVVGGHS' A
#
# COMPACT_ATOMS: atom_id res chain seq x y z
N MET A 1 -39.15 25.00 25.48
CA MET A 1 -38.49 23.76 25.94
C MET A 1 -38.88 22.68 24.95
N GLU A 2 -37.95 22.26 24.11
CA GLU A 2 -38.19 21.27 23.06
C GLU A 2 -37.41 20.00 23.40
N THR A 3 -38.15 18.93 23.68
CA THR A 3 -37.63 17.60 24.00
C THR A 3 -37.34 16.87 22.68
N LYS A 4 -36.07 16.61 22.38
CA LYS A 4 -35.66 15.73 21.27
C LYS A 4 -34.94 14.51 21.84
N GLU A 5 -35.60 13.37 21.58
CA GLU A 5 -35.29 11.98 21.92
C GLU A 5 -33.84 11.58 21.56
N PRO A 6 -33.25 10.55 22.20
CA PRO A 6 -31.83 10.21 22.08
C PRO A 6 -31.46 9.79 20.67
N ILE A 7 -30.43 10.46 20.13
CA ILE A 7 -29.88 10.21 18.80
C ILE A 7 -29.22 8.82 18.84
N ASP A 8 -29.84 7.85 18.16
CA ASP A 8 -29.29 6.50 18.01
C ASP A 8 -27.92 6.58 17.32
N SER A 9 -26.96 5.84 17.87
CA SER A 9 -25.53 5.94 17.54
C SER A 9 -25.10 5.08 16.35
N ARG A 10 -26.07 4.60 15.56
CA ARG A 10 -25.83 3.75 14.40
C ARG A 10 -26.33 4.45 13.15
N GLU A 11 -25.47 4.51 12.14
CA GLU A 11 -25.68 5.12 10.82
C GLU A 11 -25.46 6.63 10.70
N TYR A 12 -24.20 7.03 10.74
CA TYR A 12 -23.74 8.13 9.88
C TYR A 12 -22.50 7.68 9.10
N THR A 13 -22.69 6.81 8.11
CA THR A 13 -21.69 6.60 7.06
C THR A 13 -21.71 7.84 6.17
N VAL A 14 -20.94 8.86 6.54
CA VAL A 14 -20.67 10.03 5.70
C VAL A 14 -20.25 9.60 4.28
N PRO A 15 -21.08 9.78 3.25
CA PRO A 15 -20.58 9.77 1.88
C PRO A 15 -19.75 11.06 1.73
N TYR A 16 -18.54 10.99 1.18
CA TYR A 16 -17.52 12.06 1.14
C TYR A 16 -16.62 12.21 2.39
N SER A 17 -16.25 11.10 3.04
CA SER A 17 -15.02 11.11 3.84
C SER A 17 -13.81 11.19 2.90
N GLN A 18 -12.88 12.13 3.15
CA GLN A 18 -11.63 12.38 2.41
C GLN A 18 -10.77 11.12 2.16
N THR A 19 -11.01 10.04 2.90
CA THR A 19 -10.46 8.70 2.71
C THR A 19 -10.89 8.03 1.41
N SER A 20 -11.96 8.48 0.75
CA SER A 20 -12.54 7.83 -0.43
C SER A 20 -11.86 8.22 -1.75
N PHE A 21 -11.00 9.25 -1.77
CA PHE A 21 -10.32 9.72 -2.98
C PHE A 21 -8.98 9.04 -3.24
N ALA A 22 -8.34 8.48 -2.21
CA ALA A 22 -7.18 7.64 -2.40
C ALA A 22 -7.67 6.20 -2.53
N THR A 23 -7.37 5.55 -3.65
CA THR A 23 -7.44 4.08 -3.70
C THR A 23 -6.46 3.56 -2.65
N GLU A 24 -6.98 3.26 -1.45
CA GLU A 24 -6.15 2.71 -0.39
C GLU A 24 -5.46 1.47 -0.96
N PRO A 25 -4.12 1.38 -0.87
CA PRO A 25 -3.40 0.27 -1.46
C PRO A 25 -3.95 -1.01 -0.84
N THR A 26 -4.51 -1.86 -1.70
CA THR A 26 -5.11 -3.14 -1.31
C THR A 26 -4.14 -3.89 -0.39
N LYS A 27 -4.67 -4.61 0.60
CA LYS A 27 -3.88 -5.37 1.58
C LYS A 27 -2.79 -6.23 0.91
N TRP A 28 -3.08 -6.75 -0.29
CA TRP A 28 -2.14 -7.43 -1.18
C TRP A 28 -0.93 -6.56 -1.61
N THR A 29 -1.16 -5.32 -2.06
CA THR A 29 -0.11 -4.37 -2.42
C THR A 29 0.75 -3.97 -1.22
N LYS A 30 0.15 -3.89 -0.01
CA LYS A 30 0.92 -3.71 1.24
C LYS A 30 1.75 -4.95 1.57
N PHE A 31 1.20 -6.15 1.43
CA PHE A 31 1.89 -7.40 1.72
C PHE A 31 3.14 -7.61 0.87
N VAL A 32 3.05 -7.36 -0.44
CA VAL A 32 4.22 -7.46 -1.33
C VAL A 32 5.29 -6.40 -1.05
N ARG A 33 4.92 -5.26 -0.48
CA ARG A 33 5.88 -4.23 -0.02
C ARG A 33 6.54 -4.57 1.31
N THR A 34 5.84 -5.23 2.23
CA THR A 34 6.37 -5.54 3.58
C THR A 34 7.15 -6.86 3.61
N CYS A 35 7.04 -7.71 2.59
CA CYS A 35 7.75 -8.98 2.57
C CYS A 35 9.27 -8.80 2.41
N ILE A 36 9.99 -8.84 3.54
CA ILE A 36 11.47 -8.71 3.60
C ILE A 36 12.16 -9.81 2.78
N LEU A 37 11.64 -11.03 2.78
CA LEU A 37 12.17 -12.12 1.95
C LEU A 37 12.08 -11.80 0.46
N TYR A 38 10.95 -11.26 0.02
CA TYR A 38 10.75 -10.83 -1.37
C TYR A 38 11.67 -9.65 -1.74
N GLN A 39 11.91 -8.74 -0.79
CA GLN A 39 12.84 -7.62 -0.95
C GLN A 39 14.28 -8.10 -1.12
N ILE A 40 14.74 -9.09 -0.33
CA ILE A 40 16.09 -9.66 -0.41
C ILE A 40 16.31 -10.35 -1.76
N ILE A 41 15.35 -11.15 -2.23
CA ILE A 41 15.46 -11.83 -3.53
C ILE A 41 15.57 -10.81 -4.66
N ARG A 42 14.70 -9.79 -4.68
CA ARG A 42 14.77 -8.71 -5.67
C ARG A 42 16.07 -7.93 -5.61
N PHE A 43 16.58 -7.67 -4.41
CA PHE A 43 17.88 -7.03 -4.22
C PHE A 43 18.98 -7.86 -4.87
N PHE A 44 19.05 -9.16 -4.60
CA PHE A 44 20.07 -10.03 -5.18
C PHE A 44 19.98 -10.11 -6.71
N VAL A 45 18.78 -10.32 -7.26
CA VAL A 45 18.55 -10.37 -8.72
C VAL A 45 18.95 -9.07 -9.40
N LEU A 46 18.63 -7.92 -8.80
CA LEU A 46 19.01 -6.61 -9.34
C LEU A 46 20.54 -6.43 -9.36
N ASN A 47 21.20 -6.72 -8.24
CA ASN A 47 22.66 -6.61 -8.13
C ASN A 47 23.37 -7.54 -9.14
N LEU A 48 22.90 -8.79 -9.28
CA LEU A 48 23.44 -9.72 -10.28
C LEU A 48 23.22 -9.22 -11.71
N LYS A 49 22.04 -8.67 -12.01
CA LYS A 49 21.73 -8.14 -13.35
C LYS A 49 22.61 -6.96 -13.70
N ILE A 50 22.84 -6.04 -12.75
CA ILE A 50 23.73 -4.89 -12.93
C ILE A 50 25.16 -5.39 -13.15
N MET A 51 25.65 -6.32 -12.33
CA MET A 51 26.98 -6.92 -12.53
C MET A 51 27.14 -7.54 -13.93
N ARG A 52 26.13 -8.29 -14.41
CA ARG A 52 26.16 -8.88 -15.75
C ARG A 52 26.23 -7.82 -16.86
N ILE A 53 25.52 -6.70 -16.72
CA ILE A 53 25.55 -5.60 -17.68
C ILE A 53 26.90 -4.88 -17.64
N VAL A 54 27.43 -4.60 -16.44
CA VAL A 54 28.72 -3.92 -16.26
C VAL A 54 29.87 -4.77 -16.81
N VAL A 55 29.89 -6.07 -16.51
CA VAL A 55 30.93 -6.99 -17.02
C VAL A 55 30.80 -7.22 -18.52
N GLY A 56 29.58 -7.29 -19.05
CA GLY A 56 29.33 -7.43 -20.49
C GLY A 56 29.59 -6.17 -21.30
N GLY A 57 29.61 -4.99 -20.66
CA GLY A 57 29.87 -3.70 -21.30
C GLY A 57 31.36 -3.34 -21.43
N HIS A 58 32.28 -4.19 -20.96
CA HIS A 58 33.73 -4.04 -21.11
C HIS A 58 34.28 -4.70 -22.39
N SER A 59 33.49 -4.73 -23.48
CA SER A 59 33.93 -5.14 -24.82
C SER A 59 33.76 -4.02 -25.84
#